data_AF-T2MHM1-F1
#
_entry.id   AF-T2MHM1-F1
#
_cell.length_a   1.000
_cell.length_b   1.000
_cell.length_c   1.000
_cell.angle_alpha   90.00
_cell.angle_beta   90.00
_cell.angle_gamma   90.00
#
_symmetry.space_group_name_H-M   'P 1'
#
loop_
_entity.id
_entity.type
_entity.pdbx_description
1 polymer ?
#
loop_
_entity_poly.entity_id
_entity_poly.type
_entity_poly.pdbx_seq_one_letter_code
_entity_poly.pdbx_strand_id
1 'polypeptide(L)'
;ETYVISRYIGNPLLIGGKKFDLRLYVLVTSFKPLNCYIYKLGFCRFCTVKYNAGINELDNMFVHLTNVSIQKQGAEYNATHGGKWTINNLRLYLEGTKGKEVADKLFDDINWLIVHSLKAVQNVIHNDKHCFECYGYDVIIDNDLKPWLIEINASPSLSATTYSDRILKLSLINDVINIVVPFNEMPDVKREKSTTKESLGNFVLLYDEKRSIRIHSSITSSKETSKNLKRAVWK
;
A
#
# COMPACT_ATOMS: atom_id res chain seq x y z
N GLU A 1 -0.96 29.26 -9.56
CA GLU A 1 -1.07 27.93 -8.93
C GLU A 1 -0.36 26.91 -9.80
N THR A 2 0.15 25.83 -9.21
CA THR A 2 0.83 24.76 -9.93
C THR A 2 -0.13 23.58 -10.05
N TYR A 3 -0.34 23.09 -11.28
CA TYR A 3 -1.24 21.97 -11.55
C TYR A 3 -0.47 20.81 -12.17
N VAL A 4 -0.99 19.59 -11.96
CA VAL A 4 -0.50 18.36 -12.60
C VAL A 4 -1.57 17.90 -13.58
N ILE A 5 -1.19 17.72 -14.84
CA ILE A 5 -2.05 17.11 -15.86
C ILE A 5 -1.68 15.63 -15.94
N SER A 6 -2.65 14.76 -15.66
CA SER A 6 -2.46 13.30 -15.72
C SER A 6 -3.50 12.68 -16.63
N ARG A 7 -3.11 11.60 -17.33
CA ARG A 7 -4.02 10.85 -18.18
C ARG A 7 -5.06 10.15 -17.32
N TYR A 8 -6.33 10.44 -17.58
CA TYR A 8 -7.44 9.79 -16.90
C TYR A 8 -7.52 8.28 -17.23
N ILE A 9 -7.77 7.46 -16.21
CA ILE A 9 -7.95 6.01 -16.37
C ILE A 9 -9.41 5.73 -16.71
N GLY A 10 -9.67 5.59 -18.01
CA GLY A 10 -11.02 5.44 -18.58
C GLY A 10 -11.64 4.03 -18.45
N ASN A 11 -10.82 3.02 -18.19
CA ASN A 11 -11.21 1.61 -18.06
C ASN A 11 -10.98 1.06 -16.63
N PRO A 12 -11.49 1.72 -15.56
CA PRO A 12 -11.30 1.22 -14.20
C PRO A 12 -11.99 -0.14 -14.01
N LEU A 13 -11.45 -0.98 -13.13
CA LEU A 13 -12.17 -2.15 -12.65
C LEU A 13 -13.43 -1.69 -11.91
N LEU A 14 -14.57 -2.30 -12.26
CA LEU A 14 -15.86 -1.97 -11.68
C LEU A 14 -16.39 -3.15 -10.87
N ILE A 15 -16.96 -2.85 -9.71
CA ILE A 15 -17.68 -3.84 -8.89
C ILE A 15 -19.11 -3.34 -8.73
N GLY A 16 -20.09 -4.15 -9.15
CA GLY A 16 -21.49 -3.72 -9.21
C GLY A 16 -21.71 -2.51 -10.14
N GLY A 17 -20.83 -2.32 -11.12
CA GLY A 17 -20.84 -1.16 -12.02
C GLY A 17 -20.34 0.14 -11.38
N LYS A 18 -19.74 0.11 -10.18
CA LYS A 18 -19.21 1.30 -9.50
C LYS A 18 -17.68 1.32 -9.54
N LYS A 19 -17.11 2.50 -9.81
CA LYS A 19 -15.67 2.78 -9.74
C LYS A 19 -15.22 2.84 -8.28
N PHE A 20 -13.99 2.43 -8.01
CA PHE A 20 -13.37 2.54 -6.69
C PHE A 20 -11.86 2.78 -6.79
N ASP A 21 -11.29 3.29 -5.71
CA ASP A 21 -9.85 3.30 -5.46
C ASP A 21 -9.54 2.56 -4.14
N LEU A 22 -8.27 2.25 -3.93
CA LEU A 22 -7.72 1.64 -2.72
C LEU A 22 -7.00 2.69 -1.90
N ARG A 23 -7.33 2.76 -0.61
CA ARG A 23 -6.50 3.36 0.43
C ARG A 23 -5.70 2.28 1.14
N LEU A 24 -4.39 2.30 0.95
CA LEU A 24 -3.42 1.42 1.62
C LEU A 24 -2.55 2.24 2.57
N TYR A 25 -2.09 1.63 3.67
CA TYR A 25 -1.20 2.29 4.63
C TYR A 25 0.18 1.63 4.60
N VAL A 26 1.21 2.47 4.48
CA VAL A 26 2.60 2.02 4.35
C VAL A 26 3.45 2.76 5.38
N LEU A 27 4.04 2.03 6.32
CA LEU A 27 4.97 2.58 7.29
C LEU A 27 6.39 2.44 6.76
N VAL A 28 7.13 3.54 6.70
CA VAL A 28 8.56 3.54 6.39
C VAL A 28 9.31 3.96 7.65
N THR A 29 10.22 3.09 8.10
CA THR A 29 11.04 3.35 9.30
C THR A 29 12.46 3.75 8.97
N SER A 30 12.90 3.55 7.72
CA SER A 30 14.17 4.04 7.20
C SER A 30 14.15 4.03 5.68
N PHE A 31 14.79 5.02 5.06
CA PHE A 31 15.03 5.05 3.61
C PHE A 31 16.45 4.61 3.24
N LYS A 32 17.42 4.69 4.15
CA LYS A 32 18.79 4.21 3.90
C LYS A 32 19.28 3.42 5.12
N PRO A 33 19.25 2.08 5.07
CA PRO A 33 18.65 1.24 4.02
C PRO A 33 17.11 1.25 4.05
N LEU A 34 16.45 1.06 2.91
CA LEU A 34 14.99 1.08 2.81
C LEU A 34 14.38 -0.07 3.63
N ASN A 35 13.55 0.30 4.61
CA ASN A 35 12.79 -0.63 5.43
C ASN A 35 11.34 -0.15 5.53
N CYS A 36 10.42 -0.90 4.94
CA CYS A 36 9.01 -0.54 4.88
C CYS A 36 8.06 -1.71 5.10
N TYR A 37 6.88 -1.38 5.60
CA TYR A 37 5.84 -2.30 6.00
C TYR A 37 4.52 -1.86 5.39
N ILE A 38 3.72 -2.82 4.94
CA ILE A 38 2.35 -2.59 4.50
C ILE A 38 1.38 -3.02 5.60
N TYR A 39 0.37 -2.20 5.88
CA TYR A 39 -0.68 -2.54 6.82
C TYR A 39 -1.70 -3.45 6.14
N LYS A 40 -2.01 -4.61 6.74
CA LYS A 40 -3.00 -5.56 6.17
C LYS A 40 -4.39 -4.97 6.03
N LEU A 41 -4.74 -4.04 6.92
CA LEU A 41 -6.02 -3.38 6.89
C LEU A 41 -5.95 -2.14 5.99
N GLY A 42 -6.85 -2.08 5.02
CA GLY A 42 -7.08 -0.91 4.18
C GLY A 42 -8.53 -0.92 3.73
N PHE A 43 -8.90 0.00 2.84
CA PHE A 43 -10.24 0.00 2.28
C PHE A 43 -10.31 0.48 0.85
N CYS A 44 -11.27 -0.07 0.12
CA CYS A 44 -11.74 0.43 -1.16
C CYS A 44 -12.73 1.56 -0.89
N ARG A 45 -12.62 2.68 -1.59
CA ARG A 45 -13.61 3.76 -1.59
C ARG A 45 -14.39 3.72 -2.89
N PHE A 46 -15.68 3.39 -2.81
CA PHE A 46 -16.55 3.37 -3.98
C PHE A 46 -17.16 4.75 -4.26
N CYS A 47 -17.35 5.04 -5.55
CA CYS A 47 -18.28 6.10 -5.95
C CYS A 47 -19.72 5.72 -5.55
N THR A 48 -20.55 6.72 -5.26
CA THR A 48 -21.98 6.50 -4.96
C THR A 48 -22.76 6.08 -6.21
N VAL A 49 -22.39 6.61 -7.38
CA VAL A 49 -23.09 6.39 -8.66
C VAL A 49 -22.39 5.30 -9.49
N LYS A 50 -23.15 4.63 -10.38
CA LYS A 50 -22.60 3.72 -11.39
C LYS A 50 -21.67 4.49 -12.34
N TYR A 51 -20.59 3.85 -12.75
CA TYR A 51 -19.63 4.41 -13.66
C TYR A 51 -20.20 4.51 -15.07
N ASN A 52 -20.12 5.70 -15.65
CA ASN A 52 -20.43 5.98 -17.04
C ASN A 52 -19.20 6.65 -17.68
N ALA A 53 -18.78 6.15 -18.85
CA ALA A 53 -17.64 6.69 -19.59
C ALA A 53 -18.07 7.75 -20.63
N GLY A 54 -19.35 8.10 -20.69
CA GLY A 54 -19.89 9.10 -21.60
C GLY A 54 -19.29 10.48 -21.36
N ILE A 55 -18.83 11.13 -22.43
CA ILE A 55 -18.20 12.46 -22.43
C ILE A 55 -19.11 13.52 -21.77
N ASN A 56 -20.43 13.34 -21.87
CA ASN A 56 -21.44 14.25 -21.32
C ASN A 56 -21.54 14.22 -19.78
N GLU A 57 -20.91 13.26 -19.10
CA GLU A 57 -20.90 13.13 -17.64
C GLU A 57 -19.51 13.37 -17.02
N LEU A 58 -18.50 13.79 -17.81
CA LEU A 58 -17.16 14.12 -17.29
C LEU A 58 -17.18 15.20 -16.20
N ASP A 59 -18.16 16.10 -16.27
CA ASP A 59 -18.39 17.15 -15.26
C ASP A 59 -19.04 16.61 -13.97
N ASN A 60 -19.57 15.38 -13.98
CA ASN A 60 -20.16 14.76 -12.81
C ASN A 60 -19.08 14.16 -11.90
N MET A 61 -18.51 15.02 -11.05
CA MET A 61 -17.49 14.65 -10.07
C MET A 61 -17.87 13.46 -9.18
N PHE A 62 -19.16 13.19 -8.94
CA PHE A 62 -19.61 12.06 -8.11
C PHE A 62 -19.37 10.68 -8.75
N VAL A 63 -19.24 10.62 -10.09
CA VAL A 63 -18.94 9.41 -10.86
C VAL A 63 -17.44 9.15 -10.91
N HIS A 64 -16.65 10.24 -10.95
CA HIS A 64 -15.22 10.17 -11.25
C HIS A 64 -14.30 10.27 -10.03
N LEU A 65 -14.75 10.93 -8.95
CA LEU A 65 -13.98 11.16 -7.73
C LEU A 65 -14.55 10.34 -6.57
N THR A 66 -13.72 9.53 -5.95
CA THR A 66 -14.05 8.63 -4.82
C THR A 66 -13.90 9.29 -3.44
N ASN A 67 -13.53 10.58 -3.41
CA ASN A 67 -13.28 11.31 -2.17
C ASN A 67 -14.53 11.43 -1.30
N VAL A 68 -14.39 11.11 -0.01
CA VAL A 68 -15.49 11.08 0.97
C VAL A 68 -16.17 12.45 1.15
N SER A 69 -15.42 13.55 1.00
CA SER A 69 -15.98 14.91 1.06
C SER A 69 -16.99 15.18 -0.06
N ILE A 70 -16.78 14.57 -1.24
CA ILE A 70 -17.67 14.67 -2.39
C ILE A 70 -18.81 13.66 -2.22
N GLN A 71 -18.49 12.40 -1.89
CA GLN A 71 -19.47 11.32 -1.84
C GLN A 71 -20.55 11.48 -0.74
N LYS A 72 -20.29 12.25 0.32
CA LYS A 72 -21.28 12.55 1.38
C LYS A 72 -22.50 13.36 0.91
N GLN A 73 -22.41 14.03 -0.24
CA GLN A 73 -23.52 14.83 -0.77
C GLN A 73 -24.44 14.00 -1.72
N GLY A 74 -24.10 12.74 -1.99
CA GLY A 74 -24.88 11.86 -2.87
C GLY A 74 -26.09 11.25 -2.18
N ALA A 75 -27.25 11.27 -2.85
CA ALA A 75 -28.52 10.74 -2.33
C ALA A 75 -28.52 9.23 -2.05
N GLU A 76 -27.64 8.45 -2.68
CA GLU A 76 -27.50 7.00 -2.47
C GLU A 76 -26.42 6.61 -1.43
N TYR A 77 -25.95 7.54 -0.61
CA TYR A 77 -24.93 7.24 0.39
C TYR A 77 -25.47 6.25 1.45
N ASN A 78 -25.00 5.01 1.40
CA ASN A 78 -25.31 4.01 2.42
C ASN A 78 -24.53 4.36 3.71
N ALA A 79 -25.22 4.95 4.68
CA ALA A 79 -24.65 5.35 5.97
C ALA A 79 -24.12 4.16 6.80
N THR A 80 -24.61 2.95 6.57
CA THR A 80 -24.28 1.74 7.34
C THR A 80 -22.91 1.18 6.99
N HIS A 81 -22.53 1.20 5.70
CA HIS A 81 -21.22 0.72 5.23
C HIS A 81 -20.31 1.83 4.67
N GLY A 82 -20.83 3.04 4.50
CA GLY A 82 -20.09 4.23 4.02
C GLY A 82 -19.51 4.11 2.62
N GLY A 83 -20.02 3.18 1.79
CA GLY A 83 -19.47 2.90 0.46
C GLY A 83 -18.04 2.38 0.48
N LYS A 84 -17.65 1.64 1.53
CA LYS A 84 -16.30 1.08 1.68
C LYS A 84 -16.32 -0.44 1.71
N TRP A 85 -15.34 -1.06 1.06
CA TRP A 85 -14.98 -2.46 1.31
C TRP A 85 -13.62 -2.54 1.99
N THR A 86 -13.43 -3.54 2.83
CA THR A 86 -12.08 -3.88 3.29
C THR A 86 -11.26 -4.46 2.14
N ILE A 87 -9.93 -4.37 2.22
CA ILE A 87 -9.04 -5.03 1.26
C ILE A 87 -9.27 -6.55 1.24
N ASN A 88 -9.57 -7.16 2.39
CA ASN A 88 -9.90 -8.59 2.46
C ASN A 88 -11.15 -8.95 1.65
N ASN A 89 -12.19 -8.11 1.69
CA ASN A 89 -13.40 -8.34 0.89
C ASN A 89 -13.11 -8.20 -0.60
N LEU A 90 -12.27 -7.23 -1.00
CA LEU A 90 -11.82 -7.11 -2.39
C LEU A 90 -11.04 -8.36 -2.81
N ARG A 91 -10.11 -8.84 -1.98
CA ARG A 91 -9.34 -10.06 -2.28
C ARG A 91 -10.25 -11.26 -2.45
N LEU A 92 -11.19 -11.47 -1.52
CA LEU A 92 -12.17 -12.55 -1.61
C LEU A 92 -13.03 -12.45 -2.88
N TYR A 93 -13.46 -11.23 -3.25
CA TYR A 93 -14.21 -10.99 -4.47
C TYR A 93 -13.39 -11.34 -5.73
N LEU A 94 -12.12 -10.93 -5.79
CA LEU A 94 -11.24 -11.24 -6.91
C LEU A 94 -10.92 -12.73 -7.00
N GLU A 95 -10.66 -13.39 -5.87
CA GLU A 95 -10.45 -14.83 -5.82
C GLU A 95 -11.67 -15.60 -6.34
N GLY A 96 -12.88 -15.18 -5.93
CA GLY A 96 -14.13 -15.82 -6.36
C GLY A 96 -14.54 -15.54 -7.80
N THR A 97 -14.13 -14.41 -8.38
CA THR A 97 -14.56 -14.00 -9.74
C THR A 97 -13.50 -14.16 -10.83
N LYS A 98 -12.21 -14.07 -10.47
CA LYS A 98 -11.07 -14.13 -11.40
C LYS A 98 -10.09 -15.26 -11.08
N GLY A 99 -10.22 -15.89 -9.92
CA GLY A 99 -9.33 -16.96 -9.46
C GLY A 99 -8.22 -16.45 -8.54
N LYS A 100 -7.72 -17.36 -7.71
CA LYS A 100 -6.76 -17.03 -6.65
C LYS A 100 -5.42 -16.52 -7.18
N GLU A 101 -4.85 -17.18 -8.18
CA GLU A 101 -3.55 -16.82 -8.75
C GLU A 101 -3.56 -15.40 -9.33
N VAL A 102 -4.67 -15.01 -9.96
CA VAL A 102 -4.85 -13.68 -10.53
C VAL A 102 -4.94 -12.62 -9.43
N ALA A 103 -5.68 -12.91 -8.35
CA ALA A 103 -5.76 -12.03 -7.20
C ALA A 103 -4.39 -11.86 -6.53
N ASP A 104 -3.68 -12.97 -6.30
CA ASP A 104 -2.34 -12.97 -5.69
C ASP A 104 -1.36 -12.13 -6.52
N LYS A 105 -1.35 -12.33 -7.84
CA LYS A 105 -0.52 -11.53 -8.75
C LYS A 105 -0.84 -10.03 -8.67
N LEU A 106 -2.11 -9.64 -8.64
CA LEU A 106 -2.49 -8.23 -8.52
C LEU A 106 -1.97 -7.60 -7.22
N PHE A 107 -2.11 -8.29 -6.09
CA PHE A 107 -1.62 -7.78 -4.81
C PHE A 107 -0.08 -7.72 -4.77
N ASP A 108 0.61 -8.67 -5.42
CA ASP A 108 2.06 -8.60 -5.62
C ASP A 108 2.48 -7.41 -6.49
N ASP A 109 1.74 -7.13 -7.57
CA ASP A 109 1.98 -5.97 -8.43
C ASP A 109 1.77 -4.64 -7.66
N ILE A 110 0.76 -4.58 -6.78
CA ILE A 110 0.54 -3.44 -5.87
C ILE A 110 1.71 -3.27 -4.90
N ASN A 111 2.17 -4.37 -4.30
CA ASN A 111 3.31 -4.37 -3.38
C ASN A 111 4.58 -3.84 -4.07
N TRP A 112 4.85 -4.30 -5.29
CA TRP A 112 5.99 -3.83 -6.08
C TRP A 112 5.86 -2.37 -6.52
N LEU A 113 4.65 -1.93 -6.86
CA LEU A 113 4.36 -0.53 -7.17
C LEU A 113 4.74 0.38 -5.98
N ILE A 114 4.39 -0.01 -4.75
CA ILE A 114 4.75 0.72 -3.54
C ILE A 114 6.28 0.74 -3.38
N VAL A 115 6.94 -0.42 -3.43
CA VAL A 115 8.41 -0.51 -3.25
C VAL A 115 9.15 0.31 -4.30
N HIS A 116 8.75 0.26 -5.57
CA HIS A 116 9.36 1.04 -6.64
C HIS A 116 9.20 2.54 -6.44
N SER A 117 8.02 3.00 -6.00
CA SER A 117 7.79 4.42 -5.72
C SER A 117 8.70 4.93 -4.58
N LEU A 118 8.89 4.14 -3.52
CA LEU A 118 9.79 4.47 -2.41
C LEU A 118 11.26 4.49 -2.85
N LYS A 119 11.68 3.51 -3.67
CA LYS A 119 13.03 3.46 -4.22
C LYS A 119 13.35 4.65 -5.13
N ALA A 120 12.37 5.10 -5.92
CA ALA A 120 12.56 6.23 -6.82
C ALA A 120 12.94 7.53 -6.08
N VAL A 121 12.42 7.72 -4.87
CA VAL A 121 12.71 8.92 -4.04
C VAL A 121 13.81 8.71 -3.01
N GLN A 122 14.30 7.48 -2.85
CA GLN A 122 15.23 7.07 -1.79
C GLN A 122 16.51 7.92 -1.75
N ASN A 123 17.00 8.38 -2.91
CA ASN A 123 18.22 9.19 -2.98
C ASN A 123 18.01 10.66 -2.62
N VAL A 124 16.79 11.18 -2.79
CA VAL A 124 16.45 12.59 -2.61
C VAL A 124 15.82 12.85 -1.24
N ILE A 125 15.08 11.87 -0.70
CA ILE A 125 14.41 12.01 0.58
C ILE A 125 15.44 12.11 1.71
N HIS A 126 15.18 13.01 2.65
CA HIS A 126 16.00 13.15 3.85
C HIS A 126 15.88 11.86 4.67
N ASN A 127 17.01 11.23 4.94
CA ASN A 127 17.05 10.01 5.73
C ASN A 127 17.66 10.32 7.09
N ASP A 128 16.79 10.38 8.09
CA ASP A 128 17.18 10.42 9.49
C ASP A 128 16.70 9.13 10.16
N LYS A 129 17.59 8.45 10.89
CA LYS A 129 17.29 7.22 11.63
C LYS A 129 16.26 7.40 12.76
N HIS A 130 15.99 8.64 13.15
CA HIS A 130 14.98 9.01 14.15
C HIS A 130 13.61 9.31 13.52
N CYS A 131 13.53 9.40 12.19
CA CYS A 131 12.29 9.65 11.48
C CYS A 131 11.62 8.36 11.03
N PHE A 132 10.30 8.37 11.07
CA PHE A 132 9.45 7.40 10.42
C PHE A 132 8.26 8.16 9.83
N GLU A 133 7.61 7.57 8.83
CA GLU A 133 6.44 8.19 8.24
C GLU A 133 5.43 7.11 7.85
N CYS A 134 4.14 7.38 8.10
CA CYS A 134 3.05 6.49 7.73
C CYS A 134 2.29 7.11 6.55
N TYR A 135 2.51 6.57 5.37
CA TYR A 135 1.93 7.06 4.13
C TYR A 135 0.59 6.41 3.83
N GLY A 136 -0.34 7.20 3.29
CA GLY A 136 -1.55 6.71 2.63
C GLY A 136 -1.35 6.62 1.12
N TYR A 137 -1.36 5.41 0.57
CA TYR A 137 -1.26 5.16 -0.87
C TYR A 137 -2.66 5.07 -1.48
N ASP A 138 -2.89 5.83 -2.54
CA ASP A 138 -4.12 5.81 -3.32
C ASP A 138 -3.84 5.11 -4.65
N VAL A 139 -4.44 3.93 -4.83
CA VAL A 139 -4.22 3.08 -6.00
C VAL A 139 -5.54 2.79 -6.68
N ILE A 140 -5.61 2.91 -8.00
CA ILE A 140 -6.74 2.43 -8.78
C ILE A 140 -6.34 1.20 -9.59
N ILE A 141 -7.27 0.26 -9.75
CA ILE A 141 -7.06 -0.93 -10.56
C ILE A 141 -7.85 -0.76 -11.85
N ASP A 142 -7.24 -1.01 -13.00
CA ASP A 142 -7.95 -1.04 -14.27
C ASP A 142 -8.59 -2.41 -14.56
N ASN A 143 -9.41 -2.48 -15.60
CA ASN A 143 -10.14 -3.69 -15.95
C ASN A 143 -9.23 -4.85 -16.42
N ASP A 144 -7.98 -4.56 -16.78
CA ASP A 144 -6.94 -5.55 -17.11
C ASP A 144 -6.17 -6.00 -15.86
N LEU A 145 -6.63 -5.60 -14.67
CA LEU A 145 -6.04 -5.88 -13.37
C LEU A 145 -4.62 -5.33 -13.22
N LYS A 146 -4.35 -4.19 -13.84
CA LYS A 146 -3.13 -3.43 -13.59
C LYS A 146 -3.37 -2.36 -12.52
N PRO A 147 -2.54 -2.30 -11.47
CA PRO A 147 -2.61 -1.24 -10.47
C PRO A 147 -1.90 0.03 -10.95
N TRP A 148 -2.49 1.18 -10.65
CA TRP A 148 -1.99 2.51 -10.98
C TRP A 148 -1.93 3.36 -9.72
N LEU A 149 -0.75 3.93 -9.45
CA LEU A 149 -0.56 4.88 -8.36
C LEU A 149 -1.19 6.23 -8.75
N ILE A 150 -2.08 6.74 -7.91
CA ILE A 150 -2.71 8.05 -8.10
C ILE A 150 -1.99 9.11 -7.28
N GLU A 151 -1.88 8.89 -5.97
CA GLU A 151 -1.21 9.81 -5.06
C GLU A 151 -0.66 9.08 -3.83
N ILE A 152 0.29 9.74 -3.16
CA ILE A 152 0.84 9.31 -1.88
C ILE A 152 0.65 10.47 -0.90
N ASN A 153 -0.09 10.20 0.18
CA ASN A 153 -0.40 11.14 1.23
C ASN A 153 0.55 10.94 2.42
N ALA A 154 1.38 11.94 2.73
CA ALA A 154 2.27 11.89 3.90
C ALA A 154 1.51 11.99 5.23
N SER A 155 0.32 12.59 5.24
CA SER A 155 -0.54 12.67 6.43
C SER A 155 -1.93 12.12 6.11
N PRO A 156 -2.09 10.79 6.05
CA PRO A 156 -3.38 10.21 5.72
C PRO A 156 -4.44 10.61 6.76
N SER A 157 -5.61 11.05 6.30
CA SER A 157 -6.67 11.51 7.20
C SER A 157 -7.09 10.42 8.19
N LEU A 158 -6.91 10.73 9.48
CA LEU A 158 -7.35 9.90 10.61
C LEU A 158 -8.79 10.22 11.06
N SER A 159 -9.50 11.11 10.36
CA SER A 159 -10.90 11.43 10.66
C SER A 159 -11.78 10.21 10.38
N ALA A 160 -12.42 9.64 11.40
CA ALA A 160 -13.25 8.45 11.22
C ALA A 160 -14.66 8.81 10.76
N THR A 161 -15.13 8.22 9.66
CA THR A 161 -16.51 8.42 9.18
C THR A 161 -17.46 7.30 9.56
N THR A 162 -16.93 6.13 9.92
CA THR A 162 -17.70 4.97 10.39
C THR A 162 -17.00 4.34 11.59
N TYR A 163 -17.74 3.50 12.34
CA TYR A 163 -17.17 2.77 13.47
C TYR A 163 -15.99 1.88 13.06
N SER A 164 -16.12 1.17 11.94
CA SER A 164 -15.05 0.32 11.38
C SER A 164 -13.81 1.14 10.98
N ASP A 165 -14.00 2.35 10.43
CA ASP A 165 -12.89 3.26 10.10
C ASP A 165 -12.17 3.74 11.36
N ARG A 166 -12.92 4.02 12.43
CA ARG A 166 -12.36 4.39 13.74
C ARG A 166 -11.50 3.26 14.32
N ILE A 167 -12.00 2.03 14.33
CA ILE A 167 -11.26 0.86 14.82
C ILE A 167 -9.97 0.68 14.01
N LEU A 168 -10.07 0.68 12.68
CA LEU A 168 -8.92 0.50 11.79
C LEU A 168 -7.84 1.54 12.08
N LYS A 169 -8.22 2.81 12.19
CA LYS A 169 -7.28 3.93 12.40
C LYS A 169 -6.65 3.90 13.78
N LEU A 170 -7.41 3.59 14.83
CA LEU A 170 -6.85 3.43 16.18
C LEU A 170 -5.87 2.26 16.23
N SER A 171 -6.23 1.12 15.62
CA SER A 171 -5.31 -0.02 15.51
C SER A 171 -4.06 0.32 14.72
N LEU A 172 -4.19 1.07 13.62
CA LEU A 172 -3.05 1.50 12.80
C LEU A 172 -2.08 2.35 13.63
N ILE A 173 -2.60 3.35 14.36
CA ILE A 173 -1.76 4.22 15.19
C ILE A 173 -1.06 3.41 16.28
N ASN A 174 -1.78 2.53 16.97
CA ASN A 174 -1.20 1.67 18.01
C ASN A 174 -0.09 0.77 17.44
N ASP A 175 -0.34 0.13 16.30
CA ASP A 175 0.64 -0.76 15.66
C ASP A 175 1.86 0.03 15.15
N VAL A 176 1.69 1.26 14.64
CA VAL A 176 2.80 2.15 14.29
C VAL A 176 3.64 2.47 15.52
N ILE A 177 3.01 2.86 16.64
CA ILE A 177 3.70 3.17 17.89
C ILE A 177 4.47 1.94 18.39
N ASN A 178 3.87 0.75 18.37
CA ASN A 178 4.52 -0.48 18.80
C ASN A 178 5.78 -0.81 17.98
N ILE A 179 5.79 -0.50 16.69
CA ILE A 179 6.94 -0.71 15.80
C ILE A 179 8.04 0.33 16.07
N VAL A 180 7.67 1.61 16.22
CA VAL A 180 8.63 2.71 16.29
C VAL A 180 9.16 2.93 17.71
N VAL A 181 8.37 2.57 18.72
CA VAL A 181 8.63 2.64 20.16
C VAL A 181 8.36 1.26 20.79
N PRO A 182 9.33 0.33 20.79
CA PRO A 182 9.15 -0.97 21.40
C PRO A 182 8.88 -0.85 22.91
N PHE A 183 7.92 -1.64 23.41
CA PHE A 183 7.49 -1.62 24.81
C PHE A 183 8.66 -1.88 25.77
N ASN A 184 8.69 -1.11 26.86
CA ASN A 184 9.54 -1.34 28.04
C ASN A 184 11.05 -1.12 27.85
N GLU A 185 11.47 -0.44 26.77
CA GLU A 185 12.87 -0.08 26.57
C GLU A 185 13.01 1.44 26.38
N MET A 186 14.05 2.02 26.99
CA MET A 186 14.43 3.39 26.69
C MET A 186 14.86 3.48 25.23
N PRO A 187 14.46 4.53 24.49
CA PRO A 187 14.88 4.71 23.10
C PRO A 187 16.41 4.83 23.03
N ASP A 188 17.08 3.75 22.62
CA ASP A 188 18.54 3.72 22.42
C ASP A 188 18.88 3.82 20.92
N VAL A 189 19.65 4.86 20.60
CA VAL A 189 20.07 5.24 19.25
C VAL A 189 21.08 4.29 18.61
N LYS A 190 21.68 3.39 19.40
CA LYS A 190 22.70 2.42 18.94
C LYS A 190 22.13 1.05 18.64
N ARG A 191 20.88 0.78 19.03
CA ARG A 191 20.27 -0.53 18.90
C ARG A 191 19.71 -0.73 17.49
N GLU A 192 20.07 -1.82 16.83
CA GLU A 192 19.33 -2.24 15.64
C GLU A 192 17.91 -2.60 16.07
N LYS A 193 16.91 -1.87 15.56
CA LYS A 193 15.49 -2.12 15.81
C LYS A 193 15.12 -3.49 15.23
N SER A 194 15.19 -4.54 16.05
CA SER A 194 14.70 -5.87 15.69
C SER A 194 13.22 -5.95 16.03
N THR A 195 12.35 -5.59 15.10
CA THR A 195 10.89 -5.77 15.25
C THR A 195 10.56 -7.26 15.38
N THR A 196 9.98 -7.67 16.51
CA THR A 196 9.44 -9.03 16.68
C THR A 196 8.11 -9.17 15.96
N LYS A 197 7.70 -10.40 15.63
CA LYS A 197 6.44 -10.65 14.94
C LYS A 197 5.22 -10.18 15.75
N GLU A 198 5.29 -10.21 17.09
CA GLU A 198 4.22 -9.69 17.95
C GLU A 198 4.11 -8.15 17.87
N SER A 199 5.25 -7.45 17.76
CA SER A 199 5.27 -5.97 17.71
C SER A 199 4.69 -5.39 16.41
N LEU A 200 4.59 -6.20 15.34
CA LEU A 200 4.10 -5.74 14.04
C LEU A 200 2.58 -5.53 14.01
N GLY A 201 1.82 -6.16 14.91
CA GLY A 201 0.35 -6.13 14.84
C GLY A 201 -0.16 -6.55 13.47
N ASN A 202 -0.88 -5.66 12.79
CA ASN A 202 -1.37 -5.89 11.42
C ASN A 202 -0.40 -5.48 10.31
N PHE A 203 0.79 -4.97 10.62
CA PHE A 203 1.82 -4.75 9.61
C PHE A 203 2.44 -6.05 9.11
N VAL A 204 2.82 -6.05 7.85
CA VAL A 204 3.67 -7.06 7.22
C VAL A 204 4.88 -6.37 6.65
N LEU A 205 6.06 -6.96 6.87
CA LEU A 205 7.28 -6.48 6.23
C LEU A 205 7.10 -6.55 4.70
N LEU A 206 7.14 -5.39 4.06
CA LEU A 206 6.98 -5.27 2.61
C LEU A 206 8.34 -5.36 1.93
N TYR A 207 9.33 -4.62 2.43
CA TYR A 207 10.70 -4.66 1.91
C TYR A 207 11.72 -4.31 2.99
N ASP A 208 12.80 -5.09 3.04
CA ASP A 208 14.00 -4.84 3.85
C ASP A 208 15.21 -4.94 2.94
N GLU A 209 15.80 -3.78 2.64
CA GLU A 209 16.95 -3.67 1.76
C GLU A 209 18.20 -4.33 2.36
N LYS A 210 18.43 -4.27 3.69
CA LYS A 210 19.57 -4.96 4.33
C LYS A 210 19.46 -6.45 4.10
N ARG A 211 18.26 -7.01 4.34
CA ARG A 211 18.01 -8.44 4.13
C ARG A 211 18.17 -8.82 2.67
N SER A 212 17.68 -8.00 1.75
CA SER A 212 17.82 -8.22 0.31
C SER A 212 19.30 -8.26 -0.12
N ILE A 213 20.13 -7.32 0.35
CA ILE A 213 21.57 -7.27 0.07
C ILE A 213 22.27 -8.52 0.63
N ARG A 214 21.99 -8.91 1.88
CA ARG A 214 22.57 -10.11 2.51
C ARG A 214 22.23 -11.39 1.74
N ILE A 215 21.00 -11.52 1.25
CA ILE A 215 20.60 -12.68 0.44
C ILE A 215 21.37 -12.69 -0.89
N HIS A 216 21.46 -11.55 -1.58
CA HIS A 216 22.21 -11.44 -2.83
C HIS A 216 23.70 -11.76 -2.65
N SER A 217 24.35 -11.25 -1.60
CA SER A 217 25.76 -11.55 -1.33
C SER A 217 25.97 -13.05 -1.05
N SER A 218 25.04 -13.69 -0.35
CA SER A 218 25.07 -15.13 -0.04
C SER A 218 24.94 -16.00 -1.31
N ILE A 219 24.05 -15.62 -2.23
CA ILE A 219 23.85 -16.31 -3.51
C ILE A 219 25.08 -16.13 -4.42
N THR A 220 25.71 -14.96 -4.39
CA THR A 220 26.88 -14.67 -5.23
C THR A 220 28.09 -15.48 -4.75
N SER A 221 28.31 -15.52 -3.43
CA SER A 221 29.34 -16.35 -2.79
C SER A 221 29.15 -17.85 -3.07
N SER A 222 27.92 -18.37 -3.02
CA SER A 222 27.67 -19.79 -3.32
C SER A 222 27.88 -20.14 -4.80
N LYS A 223 27.57 -19.24 -5.73
CA LYS A 223 27.89 -19.40 -7.16
C LYS A 223 29.39 -19.39 -7.44
N GLU A 224 30.16 -18.51 -6.79
CA GLU A 224 31.63 -18.49 -6.91
C GLU A 224 32.25 -19.77 -6.33
N THR A 225 31.76 -20.23 -5.18
CA THR A 225 32.22 -21.48 -4.55
C THR A 225 31.95 -22.68 -5.45
N SER A 226 30.76 -22.77 -6.06
CA SER A 226 30.43 -23.83 -7.03
C SER A 226 31.28 -23.76 -8.30
N LYS A 227 31.59 -22.56 -8.80
CA LYS A 227 32.46 -22.35 -9.97
C LYS A 227 33.91 -22.76 -9.69
N ASN A 228 34.40 -22.49 -8.47
CA ASN A 228 35.73 -22.90 -8.04
C ASN A 228 35.83 -24.42 -7.81
N LEU A 229 34.79 -25.06 -7.24
CA LEU A 229 34.72 -26.53 -7.14
C LEU A 229 34.74 -27.18 -8.52
N LYS A 230 33.95 -26.66 -9.47
CA LYS A 230 33.94 -27.15 -10.85
C LYS A 230 35.27 -26.91 -11.58
N ARG A 231 36.10 -25.95 -11.18
CA ARG A 231 37.46 -25.79 -11.73
C ARG A 231 38.46 -26.75 -11.08
N ALA A 232 38.27 -27.10 -9.81
CA ALA A 232 39.13 -28.03 -9.08
C ALA A 232 38.90 -29.50 -9.50
N VAL A 233 37.70 -29.86 -9.94
CA VAL A 233 37.37 -31.23 -10.40
C VAL A 233 37.90 -31.55 -11.81
N TRP A 234 38.33 -30.54 -12.58
CA TRP A 234 38.85 -30.69 -13.95
C TRP A 234 40.36 -30.39 -14.05
N LYS A 235 41.09 -30.56 -12.95
CA LYS A 235 42.55 -30.60 -12.88
C LYS A 235 42.96 -31.91 -12.23
#